data_AF-A0A356B2P4-F1
#
_entry.id   AF-A0A356B2P4-F1
#
_cell.length_a   1.000
_cell.length_b   1.000
_cell.length_c   1.000
_cell.angle_alpha   90.00
_cell.angle_beta   90.00
_cell.angle_gamma   90.00
#
_symmetry.space_group_name_H-M   'P 1'
#
loop_
_entity.id
_entity.type
_entity.pdbx_description
1 polymer ?
#
loop_
_entity_poly.entity_id
_entity_poly.type
_entity_poly.pdbx_seq_one_letter_code
_entity_poly.pdbx_strand_id
1 'polypeptide(L)'
;MTINSRGTDRLVLDIFIKKEQEGTYFNLSFEVPKNVDRMDIQYSYSRSHIVDLALSSANNEFIGASGSDREHIWICESLSSDGYKAVQVLPGTWNIIAGAYKITSDEVPVRYEITYTYKKRTLLKGDCHVHTTASDGVLTVEELIPTAKSSMLDFICITDHNNYTHNIPLRNTESLTVIPGVE
;
A
#
# COMPACT_ATOMS: atom_id res chain seq x y z
N MET A 1 8.69 1.38 -22.89
CA MET A 1 8.66 0.68 -21.59
C MET A 1 9.71 -0.41 -21.66
N THR A 2 10.78 -0.29 -20.87
CA THR A 2 11.88 -1.27 -20.89
C THR A 2 11.81 -2.04 -19.58
N ILE A 3 11.20 -3.23 -19.63
CA ILE A 3 11.09 -4.10 -18.45
C ILE A 3 12.49 -4.61 -18.12
N ASN A 4 13.00 -4.23 -16.95
CA ASN A 4 14.34 -4.64 -16.54
C ASN A 4 14.29 -6.06 -15.96
N SER A 5 15.41 -6.79 -16.02
CA SER A 5 15.56 -8.19 -15.58
C SER A 5 15.23 -8.48 -14.10
N ARG A 6 14.89 -7.43 -13.32
CA ARG A 6 14.54 -7.49 -11.90
C ARG A 6 13.03 -7.52 -11.62
N GLY A 7 12.17 -7.50 -12.64
CA GLY A 7 10.71 -7.50 -12.45
C GLY A 7 10.19 -6.20 -11.83
N THR A 8 10.88 -5.09 -12.10
CA THR A 8 10.48 -3.75 -11.68
C THR A 8 10.53 -2.78 -12.86
N ASP A 9 9.53 -1.91 -12.93
CA ASP A 9 9.45 -0.79 -13.88
C ASP A 9 9.39 0.53 -13.14
N ARG A 10 9.84 1.61 -13.80
CA ARG A 10 9.84 2.95 -13.21
C ARG A 10 9.25 3.97 -14.17
N LEU A 11 8.38 4.82 -13.63
CA LEU A 11 7.82 6.01 -14.26
C LEU A 11 8.31 7.24 -13.51
N VAL A 12 8.62 8.32 -14.24
CA VAL A 12 9.04 9.60 -13.66
C VAL A 12 8.10 10.68 -14.16
N LEU A 13 7.61 11.51 -13.24
CA LEU A 13 6.82 12.71 -13.53
C LEU A 13 7.58 13.92 -12.99
N ASP A 14 8.06 14.77 -13.88
CA ASP A 14 8.67 16.05 -13.54
C ASP A 14 7.63 17.16 -13.78
N ILE A 15 7.31 17.93 -12.74
CA ILE A 15 6.34 19.03 -12.80
C ILE A 15 6.91 20.30 -12.18
N PHE A 16 6.29 21.43 -12.50
CA PHE A 16 6.51 22.71 -11.83
C PHE A 16 5.23 23.11 -11.11
N ILE A 17 5.31 23.29 -9.79
CA ILE A 17 4.21 23.82 -8.99
C ILE A 17 4.43 25.32 -8.88
N LYS A 18 3.51 26.11 -9.43
CA LYS A 18 3.60 27.57 -9.41
C LYS A 18 3.04 28.16 -8.12
N LYS A 19 3.49 29.36 -7.77
CA LYS A 19 3.02 30.10 -6.60
C LYS A 19 1.50 30.31 -6.60
N GLU A 20 0.88 30.49 -7.76
CA GLU A 20 -0.57 30.69 -7.87
C GLU A 20 -1.37 29.44 -7.49
N GLN A 21 -0.73 28.27 -7.45
CA GLN A 21 -1.34 27.02 -7.00
C GLN A 21 -1.25 26.85 -5.47
N GLU A 22 -0.57 27.76 -4.75
CA GLU A 22 -0.48 27.69 -3.29
C GLU A 22 -1.88 27.62 -2.65
N GLY A 23 -2.04 26.69 -1.69
CA GLY A 23 -3.31 26.42 -1.02
C GLY A 23 -4.28 25.54 -1.82
N THR A 24 -3.88 25.03 -2.99
CA THR A 24 -4.71 24.16 -3.82
C THR A 24 -4.23 22.71 -3.84
N TYR A 25 -5.13 21.83 -4.29
CA TYR A 25 -4.85 20.43 -4.61
C TYR A 25 -5.18 20.17 -6.08
N PHE A 26 -4.32 19.42 -6.76
CA PHE A 26 -4.53 19.06 -8.17
C PHE A 26 -4.03 17.65 -8.46
N ASN A 27 -4.64 17.03 -9.48
CA ASN A 27 -4.35 15.66 -9.86
C ASN A 27 -3.22 15.59 -10.89
N LEU A 28 -2.32 14.64 -10.67
CA LEU A 28 -1.30 14.19 -11.60
C LEU A 28 -1.63 12.74 -11.97
N SER A 29 -2.23 12.56 -13.14
CA SER A 29 -2.64 11.24 -13.62
C SER A 29 -1.45 10.43 -14.13
N PHE A 30 -1.44 9.14 -13.84
CA PHE A 30 -0.41 8.21 -14.33
C PHE A 30 -0.97 6.81 -14.53
N GLU A 31 -0.38 6.07 -15.47
CA GLU A 31 -0.84 4.73 -15.85
C GLU A 31 -0.16 3.66 -15.00
N VAL A 32 -0.98 2.83 -14.34
CA VAL A 32 -0.55 1.64 -13.61
C VAL A 32 -0.67 0.42 -14.53
N PRO A 33 0.42 -0.32 -14.77
CA PRO A 33 0.41 -1.54 -15.59
C PRO A 33 -0.41 -2.69 -14.97
N LYS A 34 -0.67 -3.72 -15.78
CA LYS A 34 -1.23 -4.99 -15.28
C LYS A 34 -0.22 -5.73 -14.41
N ASN A 35 -0.73 -6.56 -13.50
CA ASN A 35 0.05 -7.47 -12.65
C ASN A 35 1.04 -6.77 -11.71
N VAL A 36 0.79 -5.52 -11.32
CA VAL A 36 1.56 -4.87 -10.27
C VAL A 36 1.18 -5.50 -8.92
N ASP A 37 2.20 -5.89 -8.15
CA ASP A 37 2.07 -6.40 -6.80
C ASP A 37 2.17 -5.28 -5.76
N ARG A 38 3.13 -4.39 -5.97
CA ARG A 38 3.41 -3.25 -5.10
C ARG A 38 3.78 -2.03 -5.94
N MET A 39 3.28 -0.88 -5.50
CA MET A 39 3.64 0.42 -6.06
C MET A 39 4.32 1.27 -4.99
N ASP A 40 5.48 1.80 -5.33
CA ASP A 40 6.25 2.74 -4.51
C ASP A 40 6.22 4.11 -5.20
N ILE A 41 5.95 5.17 -4.45
CA ILE A 41 5.99 6.55 -4.95
C ILE A 41 6.97 7.32 -4.07
N GLN A 42 8.07 7.74 -4.67
CA GLN A 42 9.00 8.68 -4.08
C GLN A 42 8.81 10.05 -4.70
N TYR A 43 8.95 11.11 -3.93
CA TYR A 43 8.90 12.47 -4.46
C TYR A 43 9.93 13.38 -3.80
N SER A 44 10.49 14.28 -4.60
CA SER A 44 11.58 15.18 -4.18
C SER A 44 11.36 16.58 -4.71
N TYR A 45 11.64 17.56 -3.86
CA TYR A 45 11.53 18.99 -4.14
C TYR A 45 12.32 19.78 -3.09
N SER A 46 12.52 21.08 -3.30
CA SER A 46 13.23 21.91 -2.30
C SER A 46 12.44 22.03 -0.99
N ARG A 47 13.07 21.74 0.16
CA ARG A 47 12.41 21.77 1.48
C ARG A 47 12.11 23.17 2.02
N SER A 48 12.43 24.22 1.27
CA SER A 48 11.89 25.57 1.49
C SER A 48 10.38 25.66 1.17
N HIS A 49 9.82 24.61 0.55
CA HIS A 49 8.41 24.47 0.19
C HIS A 49 7.76 23.36 1.04
N ILE A 50 6.43 23.31 1.03
CA ILE A 50 5.64 22.24 1.63
C ILE A 50 4.68 21.73 0.56
N VAL A 51 4.90 20.48 0.16
CA VAL A 51 4.09 19.77 -0.83
C VAL A 51 3.60 18.47 -0.19
N ASP A 52 2.29 18.36 -0.06
CA ASP A 52 1.63 17.18 0.47
C ASP A 52 1.35 16.17 -0.65
N LEU A 53 1.27 14.90 -0.28
CA LEU A 53 1.01 13.80 -1.20
C LEU A 53 -0.26 13.08 -0.76
N ALA A 54 -1.20 12.95 -1.68
CA ALA A 54 -2.33 12.05 -1.54
C ALA A 54 -2.48 11.20 -2.81
N LEU A 55 -3.26 10.12 -2.71
CA LEU A 55 -3.38 9.13 -3.77
C LEU A 55 -4.85 8.74 -3.99
N SER A 56 -5.26 8.63 -5.25
CA SER A 56 -6.50 7.97 -5.63
C SER A 56 -6.27 6.89 -6.68
N SER A 57 -7.06 5.83 -6.61
CA SER A 57 -6.94 4.64 -7.46
C SER A 57 -7.67 4.77 -8.79
N ALA A 58 -7.47 3.77 -9.67
CA ALA A 58 -8.08 3.71 -11.00
C ALA A 58 -9.62 3.76 -11.03
N ASN A 59 -10.27 3.45 -9.92
CA ASN A 59 -11.73 3.56 -9.72
C ASN A 59 -12.14 4.90 -9.06
N ASN A 60 -11.24 5.87 -8.94
CA ASN A 60 -11.41 7.15 -8.24
C ASN A 60 -11.66 7.04 -6.72
N GLU A 61 -11.31 5.91 -6.10
CA GLU A 61 -11.33 5.80 -4.64
C GLU A 61 -10.14 6.54 -4.03
N PHE A 62 -10.38 7.29 -2.95
CA PHE A 62 -9.32 7.93 -2.18
C PHE A 62 -8.58 6.88 -1.34
N ILE A 63 -7.28 6.72 -1.56
CA ILE A 63 -6.45 5.71 -0.90
C ILE A 63 -5.84 6.23 0.38
N GLY A 64 -5.44 7.51 0.40
CA GLY A 64 -4.77 8.09 1.56
C GLY A 64 -4.03 9.37 1.27
N ALA A 65 -3.49 9.95 2.33
CA ALA A 65 -2.70 11.16 2.29
C ALA A 65 -1.61 11.16 3.37
N SER A 66 -0.51 11.84 3.06
CA SER A 66 0.54 12.19 4.00
C SER A 66 0.99 13.63 3.77
N GLY A 67 1.29 14.34 4.85
CA GLY A 67 1.95 15.63 4.77
C GLY A 67 3.40 15.52 4.27
N SER A 68 4.09 16.65 4.22
CA SER A 68 5.46 16.78 3.73
C SER A 68 6.57 16.04 4.50
N ASP A 69 6.26 15.40 5.63
CA ASP A 69 7.25 14.76 6.50
C ASP A 69 7.82 13.45 5.94
N ARG A 70 7.21 12.93 4.86
CA ARG A 70 7.65 11.71 4.17
C ARG A 70 8.04 12.04 2.74
N GLU A 71 9.05 11.36 2.21
CA GLU A 71 9.48 11.46 0.80
C GLU A 71 9.06 10.24 -0.01
N HIS A 72 8.60 9.19 0.67
CA HIS A 72 8.31 7.89 0.07
C HIS A 72 7.10 7.27 0.74
N ILE A 73 6.21 6.73 -0.08
CA ILE A 73 5.08 5.92 0.32
C ILE A 73 5.01 4.69 -0.57
N TRP A 74 4.36 3.65 -0.07
CA TRP A 74 4.14 2.42 -0.81
C TRP A 74 2.79 1.81 -0.46
N ILE A 75 2.20 1.13 -1.43
CA ILE A 75 0.95 0.39 -1.28
C ILE A 75 1.06 -0.99 -1.93
N CYS A 76 0.47 -1.97 -1.28
CA CYS A 76 0.17 -3.27 -1.86
C CYS A 76 -1.15 -3.80 -1.29
N GLU A 77 -1.53 -5.00 -1.72
CA GLU A 77 -2.80 -5.62 -1.38
C GLU A 77 -2.94 -5.95 0.12
N SER A 78 -1.86 -6.37 0.77
CA SER A 78 -1.88 -6.82 2.16
C SER A 78 -1.50 -5.73 3.17
N LEU A 79 -0.72 -4.73 2.76
CA LEU A 79 -0.14 -3.69 3.61
C LEU A 79 0.08 -2.37 2.84
N SER A 80 0.33 -1.29 3.57
CA SER A 80 0.61 0.03 3.03
C SER A 80 1.44 0.86 4.01
N SER A 81 1.93 2.00 3.53
CA SER A 81 2.43 3.07 4.41
C SER A 81 1.30 3.65 5.28
N ASP A 82 1.63 4.10 6.49
CA ASP A 82 0.69 4.79 7.37
C ASP A 82 0.02 5.98 6.67
N GLY A 83 -1.28 6.15 6.91
CA GLY A 83 -2.08 7.18 6.24
C GLY A 83 -2.66 6.74 4.89
N TYR A 84 -2.33 5.52 4.43
CA TYR A 84 -2.86 4.91 3.21
C TYR A 84 -3.54 3.59 3.49
N LYS A 85 -4.59 3.29 2.71
CA LYS A 85 -5.30 2.01 2.73
C LYS A 85 -4.49 0.95 1.97
N ALA A 86 -4.36 -0.24 2.56
CA ALA A 86 -3.90 -1.43 1.84
C ALA A 86 -4.95 -1.82 0.79
N VAL A 87 -4.55 -1.86 -0.48
CA VAL A 87 -5.43 -2.11 -1.62
C VAL A 87 -4.70 -2.86 -2.72
N GLN A 88 -5.43 -3.68 -3.46
CA GLN A 88 -4.90 -4.27 -4.68
C GLN A 88 -4.51 -3.16 -5.67
N VAL A 89 -3.29 -3.21 -6.20
CA VAL A 89 -2.80 -2.26 -7.20
C VAL A 89 -3.37 -2.64 -8.58
N LEU A 90 -4.61 -2.19 -8.84
CA LEU A 90 -5.32 -2.46 -10.08
C LEU A 90 -4.75 -1.66 -11.26
N PRO A 91 -4.72 -2.25 -12.48
CA PRO A 91 -4.31 -1.52 -13.67
C PRO A 91 -5.26 -0.37 -14.02
N GLY A 92 -4.72 0.68 -14.65
CA GLY A 92 -5.48 1.83 -15.14
C GLY A 92 -4.91 3.17 -14.66
N THR A 93 -5.68 4.23 -14.82
CA THR A 93 -5.26 5.60 -14.53
C THR A 93 -5.41 5.92 -13.04
N TRP A 94 -4.29 6.00 -12.32
CA TRP A 94 -4.25 6.47 -10.93
C TRP A 94 -3.92 7.96 -10.89
N ASN A 95 -4.14 8.61 -9.74
CA ASN A 95 -3.77 10.01 -9.56
C ASN A 95 -2.98 10.23 -8.28
N ILE A 96 -1.83 10.88 -8.41
CA ILE A 96 -1.24 11.61 -7.27
C ILE A 96 -2.04 12.90 -7.13
N ILE A 97 -2.51 13.18 -5.93
CA ILE A 97 -3.14 14.45 -5.57
C ILE A 97 -2.05 15.28 -4.87
N ALA A 98 -1.48 16.24 -5.59
CA ALA A 98 -0.42 17.10 -5.07
C ALA A 98 -1.04 18.30 -4.34
N GLY A 99 -0.74 18.44 -3.05
CA GLY A 99 -1.16 19.59 -2.24
C GLY A 99 -0.07 20.64 -2.18
N ALA A 100 -0.27 21.80 -2.81
CA ALA A 100 0.69 22.89 -2.82
C ALA A 100 0.54 23.76 -1.56
N TYR A 101 0.83 23.21 -0.38
CA TYR A 101 0.55 23.88 0.90
C TYR A 101 1.33 25.19 1.09
N LYS A 102 2.63 25.20 0.77
CA LYS A 102 3.48 26.40 0.86
C LYS A 102 4.52 26.44 -0.24
N ILE A 103 4.46 27.46 -1.10
CA ILE A 103 5.41 27.68 -2.20
C ILE A 103 6.12 29.02 -1.97
N THR A 104 7.43 29.00 -1.71
CA THR A 104 8.20 30.19 -1.31
C THR A 104 8.89 30.93 -2.46
N SER A 105 8.79 30.42 -3.70
CA SER A 105 9.28 31.01 -4.95
C SER A 105 8.14 31.11 -5.97
N ASP A 106 8.41 31.68 -7.15
CA ASP A 106 7.43 31.74 -8.25
C ASP A 106 7.02 30.35 -8.74
N GLU A 107 7.95 29.40 -8.74
CA GLU A 107 7.68 27.98 -9.00
C GLU A 107 8.68 27.08 -8.29
N VAL A 108 8.28 25.83 -8.02
CA VAL A 108 9.15 24.78 -7.50
C VAL A 108 9.10 23.55 -8.42
N PRO A 109 10.26 23.02 -8.87
CA PRO A 109 10.30 21.74 -9.54
C PRO A 109 10.03 20.61 -8.54
N VAL A 110 9.11 19.72 -8.86
CA VAL A 110 8.81 18.52 -8.10
C VAL A 110 8.95 17.31 -9.00
N ARG A 111 9.74 16.34 -8.56
CA ARG A 111 9.92 15.06 -9.24
C ARG A 111 9.22 13.96 -8.46
N TYR A 112 8.34 13.23 -9.12
CA TYR A 112 7.77 11.97 -8.64
C TYR A 112 8.40 10.79 -9.36
N GLU A 113 8.81 9.78 -8.61
CA GLU A 113 9.34 8.52 -9.11
C GLU A 113 8.44 7.39 -8.64
N ILE A 114 7.73 6.79 -9.59
CA ILE A 114 6.80 5.69 -9.32
C ILE A 114 7.48 4.40 -9.76
N THR A 115 7.66 3.47 -8.83
CA THR A 115 8.25 2.16 -9.10
C THR A 115 7.19 1.09 -8.94
N TYR A 116 7.05 0.24 -9.96
CA TYR A 116 6.16 -0.91 -9.94
C TYR A 116 6.98 -2.16 -9.70
N THR A 117 6.59 -2.95 -8.70
CA THR A 117 7.05 -4.32 -8.52
C THR A 117 5.97 -5.26 -9.03
N TYR A 118 6.30 -6.14 -9.97
CA TYR A 118 5.33 -7.03 -10.58
C TYR A 118 5.13 -8.34 -9.80
N LYS A 119 3.91 -8.86 -9.88
CA LYS A 119 3.57 -10.18 -9.36
C LYS A 119 4.46 -11.22 -10.02
N LYS A 120 5.05 -12.08 -9.19
CA LYS A 120 5.83 -13.23 -9.62
C LYS A 120 5.23 -14.47 -8.97
N ARG A 121 5.50 -15.63 -9.58
CA ARG A 121 5.16 -16.90 -8.94
C ARG A 121 5.96 -17.02 -7.64
N THR A 122 5.25 -17.11 -6.53
CA THR A 122 5.80 -17.34 -5.20
C THR A 122 5.13 -18.60 -4.65
N LEU A 123 5.91 -19.49 -4.06
CA LEU A 123 5.36 -20.62 -3.30
C LEU A 123 5.22 -20.15 -1.86
N LEU A 124 3.99 -20.17 -1.36
CA LEU A 124 3.67 -19.80 0.02
C LEU A 124 3.31 -21.06 0.80
N LYS A 125 3.84 -21.19 2.01
CA LYS A 125 3.48 -22.24 2.95
C LYS A 125 2.47 -21.66 3.94
N GLY A 126 1.31 -22.27 4.06
CA GLY A 126 0.31 -21.85 5.02
C GLY A 126 -0.53 -23.00 5.54
N ASP A 127 -1.24 -22.73 6.62
CA ASP A 127 -2.27 -23.62 7.15
C ASP A 127 -3.64 -23.07 6.78
N CYS A 128 -4.46 -23.87 6.11
CA CYS A 128 -5.75 -23.44 5.60
C CYS A 128 -6.91 -23.73 6.55
N HIS A 129 -6.66 -24.36 7.71
CA HIS A 129 -7.71 -24.79 8.62
C HIS A 129 -7.22 -24.76 10.07
N VAL A 130 -7.47 -23.65 10.77
CA VAL A 130 -7.00 -23.45 12.14
C VAL A 130 -8.13 -22.98 13.04
N HIS A 131 -8.26 -23.64 14.20
CA HIS A 131 -9.19 -23.28 15.26
C HIS A 131 -8.49 -22.49 16.36
N THR A 132 -9.22 -21.58 16.98
CA THR A 132 -8.81 -20.82 18.16
C THR A 132 -9.60 -21.25 19.39
N THR A 133 -9.29 -20.66 20.55
CA THR A 133 -10.10 -20.81 21.78
C THR A 133 -11.52 -20.25 21.68
N ALA A 134 -11.87 -19.54 20.60
CA ALA A 134 -13.25 -19.18 20.29
C ALA A 134 -14.06 -20.36 19.70
N SER A 135 -13.43 -21.52 19.50
CA SER A 135 -14.04 -22.82 19.21
C SER A 135 -13.37 -23.91 20.05
N ASP A 136 -12.91 -25.00 19.42
CA ASP A 136 -12.23 -26.14 20.03
C ASP A 136 -10.70 -26.13 19.85
N GLY A 137 -10.13 -25.00 19.41
CA GLY A 137 -8.70 -24.78 19.37
C GLY A 137 -8.08 -24.50 20.75
N VAL A 138 -6.75 -24.59 20.83
CA VAL A 138 -6.00 -24.44 22.10
C VAL A 138 -5.44 -23.02 22.29
N LEU A 139 -5.12 -22.31 21.21
CA LEU A 139 -4.46 -21.00 21.24
C LEU A 139 -5.46 -19.86 21.01
N THR A 140 -5.24 -18.71 21.63
CA THR A 140 -5.94 -17.47 21.23
C THR A 140 -5.40 -16.96 19.89
N VAL A 141 -6.09 -16.00 19.27
CA VAL A 141 -5.59 -15.33 18.04
C VAL A 141 -4.21 -14.71 18.27
N GLU A 142 -4.02 -14.06 19.42
CA GLU A 142 -2.77 -13.38 19.81
C GLU A 142 -1.60 -14.36 19.99
N GLU A 143 -1.88 -15.58 20.44
CA GLU A 143 -0.88 -16.65 20.61
C GLU A 143 -0.62 -17.42 19.32
N LEU A 144 -1.64 -17.52 18.45
CA LEU A 144 -1.56 -18.26 17.20
C LEU A 144 -0.62 -17.58 16.20
N ILE A 145 -0.69 -16.25 16.08
CA ILE A 145 0.16 -15.47 15.16
C ILE A 145 1.68 -15.71 15.39
N PRO A 146 2.25 -15.55 16.61
CA PRO A 146 3.67 -15.83 16.84
C PRO A 146 4.03 -17.32 16.68
N THR A 147 3.09 -18.23 16.94
CA THR A 147 3.28 -19.67 16.72
C THR A 147 3.39 -20.01 15.22
N ALA A 148 2.49 -19.46 14.40
CA ALA A 148 2.54 -19.59 12.95
C ALA A 148 3.84 -19.03 12.35
N LYS A 149 4.28 -17.86 12.85
CA LYS A 149 5.58 -17.26 12.47
C LYS A 149 6.76 -18.16 12.82
N SER A 150 6.78 -18.70 14.05
CA SER A 150 7.83 -19.62 14.50
C SER A 150 7.86 -20.92 13.69
N SER A 151 6.73 -21.29 13.08
CA SER A 151 6.58 -22.45 12.18
C SER A 151 6.91 -22.14 10.72
N MET A 152 7.39 -20.92 10.43
CA MET A 152 7.71 -20.41 9.10
C MET A 152 6.52 -20.53 8.12
N LEU A 153 5.32 -20.20 8.59
CA LEU A 153 4.15 -20.05 7.72
C LEU A 153 4.09 -18.62 7.19
N ASP A 154 3.77 -18.47 5.91
CA ASP A 154 3.52 -17.19 5.24
C ASP A 154 2.07 -16.71 5.48
N PHE A 155 1.15 -17.66 5.68
CA PHE A 155 -0.25 -17.35 6.00
C PHE A 155 -0.91 -18.44 6.84
N ILE A 156 -2.01 -18.06 7.50
CA ILE A 156 -2.95 -18.97 8.17
C ILE A 156 -4.39 -18.57 7.84
N CYS A 157 -5.30 -19.54 7.77
CA CYS A 157 -6.74 -19.31 7.72
C CYS A 157 -7.36 -19.68 9.06
N ILE A 158 -8.03 -18.73 9.71
CA ILE A 158 -8.76 -19.00 10.96
C ILE A 158 -10.19 -19.38 10.60
N THR A 159 -10.62 -20.57 11.00
CA THR A 159 -11.85 -21.23 10.54
C THR A 159 -12.60 -21.86 11.71
N ASP A 160 -12.88 -21.09 12.77
CA ASP A 160 -13.69 -21.61 13.90
C ASP A 160 -15.10 -22.04 13.43
N HIS A 161 -15.63 -23.08 14.08
CA HIS A 161 -16.95 -23.64 13.78
C HIS A 161 -18.07 -22.62 13.86
N ASN A 162 -18.78 -22.39 12.74
CA ASN A 162 -19.97 -21.55 12.63
C ASN A 162 -19.82 -20.13 13.22
N ASN A 163 -18.59 -19.65 13.43
CA ASN A 163 -18.30 -18.39 14.08
C ASN A 163 -17.30 -17.59 13.27
N TYR A 164 -17.75 -16.47 12.73
CA TYR A 164 -16.91 -15.50 12.01
C TYR A 164 -16.72 -14.20 12.80
N THR A 165 -17.21 -14.11 14.05
CA THR A 165 -17.13 -12.88 14.85
C THR A 165 -15.69 -12.50 15.17
N HIS A 166 -14.83 -13.51 15.38
CA HIS A 166 -13.40 -13.31 15.60
C HIS A 166 -12.70 -12.71 14.37
N ASN A 167 -13.31 -12.71 13.18
CA ASN A 167 -12.69 -12.19 11.96
C ASN A 167 -12.51 -10.67 11.96
N ILE A 168 -13.36 -9.95 12.70
CA ILE A 168 -13.37 -8.48 12.73
C ILE A 168 -12.05 -7.89 13.25
N PRO A 169 -11.50 -8.36 14.39
CA PRO A 169 -10.23 -7.84 14.90
C PRO A 169 -8.98 -8.39 14.19
N LEU A 170 -9.09 -9.34 13.24
CA LEU A 170 -7.90 -9.93 12.62
C LEU A 170 -7.08 -8.88 11.87
N ARG A 171 -5.76 -8.98 12.03
CA ARG A 171 -4.78 -8.10 11.38
C ARG A 171 -3.67 -8.94 10.77
N ASN A 172 -3.32 -8.61 9.54
CA ASN A 172 -2.06 -9.04 8.95
C ASN A 172 -0.90 -8.43 9.74
N THR A 173 0.24 -9.10 9.69
CA THR A 173 1.52 -8.54 10.13
C THR A 173 2.48 -8.51 8.94
N GLU A 174 3.61 -7.81 9.05
CA GLU A 174 4.62 -7.76 7.98
C GLU A 174 5.08 -9.15 7.50
N SER A 175 5.06 -10.16 8.39
CA SER A 175 5.58 -11.50 8.10
C SER A 175 4.54 -12.61 8.09
N LEU A 176 3.25 -12.30 8.28
CA LEU A 176 2.18 -13.31 8.29
C LEU A 176 0.87 -12.69 7.83
N THR A 177 0.25 -13.29 6.81
CA THR A 177 -1.11 -12.96 6.38
C THR A 177 -2.12 -13.81 7.15
N VAL A 178 -3.09 -13.18 7.80
CA VAL A 178 -4.16 -13.87 8.52
C VAL A 178 -5.43 -13.75 7.68
N ILE A 179 -5.89 -14.89 7.17
CA ILE A 179 -7.04 -14.96 6.28
C ILE A 179 -8.27 -15.29 7.12
N PRO A 180 -9.30 -14.43 7.13
CA PRO A 180 -10.55 -14.70 7.83
C PRO A 180 -11.31 -15.84 7.14
N GLY A 181 -11.90 -16.73 7.92
CA GLY A 181 -12.67 -17.88 7.44
C GLY A 181 -13.77 -18.28 8.43
N VAL A 182 -14.45 -19.37 8.10
CA VAL A 182 -15.42 -20.06 8.96
C VAL A 182 -15.53 -21.49 8.46
N GLU A 183 -15.62 -22.45 9.39
CA GLU A 183 -16.03 -23.82 9.09
C GLU A 183 -17.54 -23.99 9.23
#